data_AF-A0A3E3IFZ7-F1
#
_entry.id   AF-A0A3E3IFZ7-F1
#
_cell.length_a   1.000
_cell.length_b   1.000
_cell.length_c   1.000
_cell.angle_alpha   90.00
_cell.angle_beta   90.00
_cell.angle_gamma   90.00
#
_symmetry.space_group_name_H-M   'P 1'
#
loop_
_entity.id
_entity.type
_entity.pdbx_description
1 polymer ?
#
loop_
_entity_poly.entity_id
_entity_poly.type
_entity_poly.pdbx_seq_one_letter_code
_entity_poly.pdbx_strand_id
1 'polypeptide(L)'
;MDEVLRYYTVQVFVVNMDSYLGRIVHTYFLYEENGLLQILPRDYNLAFATYSLGMPDPINNATLYVNYPIHTPTEGEVMLNRPLYHNLMKNSTYFAKYRAYFDQLISGYFENGYFKDFVTKACTMIAPYVERDATAFCSYEDFLFRVDTIRDFCLMRAQGVREHLEKKLWDASQRTSASSFSVSARKITRQSRGLMEQLAARYSNFQELEAAMVNELIKKMVIHSPEKIGGKKHVTIEVCFIYVGKIRIPLAKPKLLTDTKTPA
;
A
#
# COMPACT_ATOMS: atom_id res chain seq x y z
N MET A 1 -11.55 -4.19 23.34
CA MET A 1 -11.10 -5.42 22.61
C MET A 1 -11.91 -5.63 21.34
N ASP A 2 -13.22 -5.46 21.40
CA ASP A 2 -14.09 -5.58 20.23
C ASP A 2 -13.70 -4.59 19.12
N GLU A 3 -13.25 -3.37 19.49
CA GLU A 3 -12.74 -2.33 18.58
C GLU A 3 -11.52 -2.82 17.79
N VAL A 4 -10.57 -3.45 18.47
CA VAL A 4 -9.33 -3.98 17.86
C VAL A 4 -9.65 -5.13 16.89
N LEU A 5 -10.57 -6.02 17.27
CA LEU A 5 -11.01 -7.10 16.39
C LEU A 5 -11.73 -6.57 15.14
N ARG A 6 -12.63 -5.59 15.30
CA ARG A 6 -13.30 -4.92 14.17
C ARG A 6 -12.30 -4.21 13.26
N TYR A 7 -11.30 -3.55 13.82
CA TYR A 7 -10.20 -2.96 13.04
C TYR A 7 -9.51 -4.00 12.17
N TYR A 8 -9.11 -5.15 12.75
CA TYR A 8 -8.45 -6.20 11.98
C TYR A 8 -9.36 -6.83 10.94
N THR A 9 -10.66 -7.00 11.22
CA THR A 9 -11.64 -7.47 10.23
C THR A 9 -11.63 -6.59 8.99
N VAL A 10 -11.69 -5.27 9.17
CA VAL A 10 -11.67 -4.33 8.04
C VAL A 10 -10.29 -4.30 7.36
N GLN A 11 -9.20 -4.21 8.12
CA GLN A 11 -7.84 -4.17 7.56
C GLN A 11 -7.52 -5.38 6.67
N VAL A 12 -7.91 -6.57 7.12
CA VAL A 12 -7.72 -7.82 6.38
C VAL A 12 -8.69 -7.94 5.19
N PHE A 13 -9.92 -7.44 5.34
CA PHE A 13 -10.87 -7.39 4.22
C PHE A 13 -10.29 -6.56 3.08
N VAL A 14 -9.84 -5.34 3.38
CA VAL A 14 -9.32 -4.41 2.36
C VAL A 14 -7.91 -4.76 1.91
N VAL A 15 -7.26 -5.80 2.44
CA VAL A 15 -5.90 -6.20 2.03
C VAL A 15 -4.91 -5.02 2.14
N ASN A 16 -4.97 -4.28 3.25
CA ASN A 16 -4.06 -3.17 3.48
C ASN A 16 -2.73 -3.67 4.02
N MET A 17 -1.75 -3.80 3.13
CA MET A 17 -0.41 -4.28 3.44
C MET A 17 0.56 -3.15 3.82
N ASP A 18 0.11 -1.90 3.79
CA ASP A 18 0.84 -0.75 4.32
C ASP A 18 0.50 -0.47 5.79
N SER A 19 0.15 -1.51 6.54
CA SER A 19 -0.46 -1.39 7.87
C SER A 19 0.28 -2.21 8.91
N TYR A 20 -0.23 -2.21 10.15
CA TYR A 20 0.24 -3.11 11.20
C TYR A 20 0.40 -4.58 10.74
N LEU A 21 -0.45 -5.07 9.84
CA LEU A 21 -0.36 -6.46 9.37
C LEU A 21 0.72 -6.68 8.30
N GLY A 22 1.18 -5.61 7.66
CA GLY A 22 2.18 -5.62 6.58
C GLY A 22 3.63 -5.79 7.05
N ARG A 23 4.56 -5.83 6.09
CA ARG A 23 6.01 -5.89 6.37
C ARG A 23 6.53 -4.56 6.92
N ILE A 24 6.04 -3.45 6.38
CA ILE A 24 6.32 -2.10 6.87
C ILE A 24 5.17 -1.69 7.79
N VAL A 25 5.48 -1.32 9.03
CA VAL A 25 4.47 -1.01 10.06
C VAL A 25 4.17 0.49 10.01
N HIS A 26 3.12 0.87 9.30
CA HIS A 26 2.63 2.24 9.22
C HIS A 26 1.10 2.32 9.38
N THR A 27 0.56 3.53 9.20
CA THR A 27 -0.86 3.82 8.92
C THR A 27 -1.91 3.49 9.99
N TYR A 28 -1.62 3.75 11.27
CA TYR A 28 -2.63 3.80 12.33
C TYR A 28 -2.26 4.74 13.47
N PHE A 29 -3.26 5.18 14.23
CA PHE A 29 -3.06 5.83 15.53
C PHE A 29 -3.42 4.88 16.66
N LEU A 30 -2.71 5.01 17.78
CA LEU A 30 -3.12 4.44 19.04
C LEU A 30 -3.80 5.55 19.85
N TYR A 31 -5.07 5.32 20.17
CA TYR A 31 -5.85 6.21 21.01
C TYR A 31 -6.05 5.55 22.36
N GLU A 32 -5.77 6.28 23.43
CA GLU A 32 -5.92 5.81 24.80
C GLU A 32 -7.16 6.47 25.41
N GLU A 33 -8.01 5.65 26.03
CA GLU A 33 -9.19 6.12 26.74
C GLU A 33 -9.42 5.24 27.99
N ASN A 34 -9.38 5.85 29.17
CA ASN A 34 -9.62 5.21 30.47
C ASN A 34 -8.71 3.99 30.77
N GLY A 35 -7.43 4.10 30.41
CA GLY A 35 -6.41 3.05 30.53
C GLY A 35 -6.47 1.99 29.43
N LEU A 36 -7.34 2.16 28.41
CA LEU A 36 -7.54 1.18 27.33
C LEU A 36 -7.08 1.73 25.99
N LEU A 37 -6.27 0.95 25.28
CA LEU A 37 -5.81 1.30 23.94
C LEU A 37 -6.78 0.83 22.85
N GLN A 38 -7.03 1.72 21.90
CA GLN A 38 -7.76 1.50 20.67
C GLN A 38 -6.84 1.77 19.47
N ILE A 39 -7.13 1.12 18.34
CA ILE A 39 -6.40 1.32 17.09
C ILE A 39 -7.32 2.00 16.08
N LEU A 40 -6.88 3.16 15.57
CA LEU A 40 -7.64 3.96 14.62
C LEU A 40 -6.99 3.87 13.23
N PRO A 41 -7.79 3.60 12.17
CA PRO A 41 -7.29 3.52 10.81
C PRO A 41 -6.84 4.88 10.29
N ARG A 42 -5.74 4.91 9.53
CA ARG A 42 -5.23 6.11 8.85
C ARG A 42 -4.78 5.72 7.43
N ASP A 43 -4.86 6.64 6.47
CA ASP A 43 -4.20 6.55 5.14
C ASP A 43 -4.42 5.22 4.40
N TYR A 44 -5.67 4.97 3.96
CA TYR A 44 -6.06 3.75 3.24
C TYR A 44 -5.90 3.83 1.72
N ASN A 45 -5.14 4.80 1.21
CA ASN A 45 -4.92 4.98 -0.23
C ASN A 45 -4.18 3.79 -0.88
N LEU A 46 -3.42 2.99 -0.10
CA LEU A 46 -2.78 1.75 -0.56
C LEU A 46 -3.54 0.47 -0.18
N ALA A 47 -4.77 0.60 0.31
CA ALA A 47 -5.66 -0.53 0.54
C ALA A 47 -6.22 -1.09 -0.78
N PHE A 48 -7.10 -2.09 -0.69
CA PHE A 48 -7.67 -2.84 -1.81
C PHE A 48 -6.59 -3.49 -2.69
N ALA A 49 -5.56 -4.02 -2.03
CA ALA A 49 -4.38 -4.64 -2.63
C ALA A 49 -3.54 -3.73 -3.55
N THR A 50 -3.67 -2.41 -3.42
CA THR A 50 -2.87 -1.47 -4.21
C THR A 50 -1.48 -1.21 -3.61
N TYR A 51 -1.18 -1.66 -2.40
CA TYR A 51 0.17 -1.60 -1.83
C TYR A 51 1.23 -2.30 -2.69
N SER A 52 0.91 -3.44 -3.30
CA SER A 52 1.85 -4.17 -4.15
C SER A 52 2.28 -3.34 -5.37
N LEU A 53 1.52 -2.31 -5.72
CA LEU A 53 1.83 -1.40 -6.81
C LEU A 53 3.04 -0.51 -6.47
N GLY A 54 3.31 -0.24 -5.18
CA GLY A 54 4.49 0.50 -4.74
C GLY A 54 5.75 -0.35 -4.57
N MET A 55 5.68 -1.67 -4.79
CA MET A 55 6.81 -2.58 -4.58
C MET A 55 7.72 -2.68 -5.82
N PRO A 56 9.03 -2.97 -5.67
CA PRO A 56 9.95 -3.14 -6.79
C PRO A 56 9.49 -4.18 -7.82
N ASP A 57 8.90 -5.28 -7.34
CA ASP A 57 8.33 -6.36 -8.15
C ASP A 57 6.82 -6.41 -7.92
N PRO A 58 6.03 -5.55 -8.59
CA PRO A 58 4.61 -5.44 -8.32
C PRO A 58 3.85 -6.68 -8.79
N ILE A 59 3.07 -7.28 -7.88
CA ILE A 59 2.21 -8.43 -8.20
C ILE A 59 0.88 -7.91 -8.73
N ASN A 60 0.67 -8.02 -10.05
CA ASN A 60 -0.65 -7.80 -10.65
C ASN A 60 -1.44 -9.11 -10.74
N ASN A 61 -2.11 -9.47 -9.64
CA ASN A 61 -2.97 -10.65 -9.59
C ASN A 61 -4.20 -10.41 -8.70
N ALA A 62 -5.27 -9.89 -9.28
CA ALA A 62 -6.51 -9.64 -8.52
C ALA A 62 -7.10 -10.94 -7.95
N THR A 63 -6.96 -12.09 -8.64
CA THR A 63 -7.46 -13.38 -8.15
C THR A 63 -6.78 -13.80 -6.84
N LEU A 64 -5.49 -13.51 -6.68
CA LEU A 64 -4.78 -13.70 -5.41
C LEU A 64 -5.41 -12.86 -4.30
N TYR A 65 -5.70 -11.59 -4.57
CA TYR A 65 -6.11 -10.62 -3.56
C TYR A 65 -7.58 -10.73 -3.14
N VAL A 66 -8.50 -11.05 -4.06
CA VAL A 66 -9.89 -11.33 -3.68
C VAL A 66 -9.98 -12.57 -2.77
N ASN A 67 -9.04 -13.51 -2.94
CA ASN A 67 -8.94 -14.74 -2.15
C ASN A 67 -7.89 -14.68 -1.03
N TYR A 68 -7.43 -13.49 -0.67
CA TYR A 68 -6.35 -13.35 0.32
C TYR A 68 -6.78 -13.93 1.69
N PRO A 69 -5.93 -14.72 2.38
CA PRO A 69 -6.37 -15.42 3.59
C PRO A 69 -6.80 -14.46 4.71
N ILE A 70 -7.92 -14.75 5.38
CA ILE A 70 -8.42 -13.86 6.45
C ILE A 70 -7.86 -14.19 7.84
N HIS A 71 -7.37 -15.41 8.06
CA HIS A 71 -6.84 -15.84 9.36
C HIS A 71 -5.31 -15.71 9.42
N THR A 72 -4.64 -15.83 8.27
CA THR A 72 -3.18 -15.69 8.08
C THR A 72 -2.88 -14.64 7.01
N PRO A 73 -3.21 -13.36 7.28
CA PRO A 73 -3.12 -12.30 6.29
C PRO A 73 -1.66 -12.09 5.83
N THR A 74 -0.66 -12.32 6.67
CA THR A 74 0.74 -12.26 6.23
C THR A 74 1.51 -13.53 6.59
N GLU A 75 2.74 -13.61 6.08
CA GLU A 75 3.63 -14.75 6.33
C GLU A 75 3.89 -14.93 7.84
N GLY A 76 4.14 -16.17 8.25
CA GLY A 76 4.30 -16.53 9.66
C GLY A 76 5.38 -15.71 10.37
N GLU A 77 6.51 -15.44 9.71
CA GLU A 77 7.58 -14.59 10.25
C GLU A 77 7.11 -13.16 10.55
N VAL A 78 6.27 -12.59 9.69
CA VAL A 78 5.72 -11.24 9.86
C VAL A 78 4.74 -11.30 11.02
N MET A 79 3.84 -12.29 11.00
CA MET A 79 2.80 -12.43 12.01
C MET A 79 3.33 -12.66 13.42
N LEU A 80 4.44 -13.40 13.59
CA LEU A 80 5.10 -13.59 14.88
C LEU A 80 5.64 -12.27 15.44
N ASN A 81 6.03 -11.33 14.57
CA ASN A 81 6.42 -9.98 14.94
C ASN A 81 5.23 -9.02 15.11
N ARG A 82 3.99 -9.52 15.16
CA ARG A 82 2.76 -8.75 15.39
C ARG A 82 2.04 -9.24 16.65
N PRO A 83 2.60 -8.98 17.85
CA PRO A 83 2.14 -9.58 19.10
C PRO A 83 0.66 -9.33 19.41
N LEU A 84 0.13 -8.13 19.09
CA LEU A 84 -1.28 -7.83 19.31
C LEU A 84 -2.20 -8.78 18.52
N TYR A 85 -2.07 -8.83 17.19
CA TYR A 85 -2.87 -9.73 16.37
C TYR A 85 -2.60 -11.21 16.72
N HIS A 86 -1.32 -11.60 16.82
CA HIS A 86 -0.93 -12.99 17.05
C HIS A 86 -1.56 -13.56 18.33
N ASN A 87 -1.49 -12.81 19.44
CA ASN A 87 -2.04 -13.26 20.71
C ASN A 87 -3.57 -13.30 20.70
N LEU A 88 -4.22 -12.36 20.01
CA LEU A 88 -5.68 -12.37 19.84
C LEU A 88 -6.14 -13.60 19.05
N MET A 89 -5.44 -13.96 17.97
CA MET A 89 -5.82 -15.13 17.16
C MET A 89 -5.57 -16.48 17.85
N LYS A 90 -4.67 -16.53 18.84
CA LYS A 90 -4.47 -17.74 19.67
C LYS A 90 -5.57 -17.96 20.70
N ASN A 91 -6.29 -16.91 21.07
CA ASN A 91 -7.41 -17.01 22.01
C ASN A 91 -8.68 -17.44 21.26
N SER A 92 -9.22 -18.62 21.59
CA SER A 92 -10.38 -19.19 20.88
C SER A 92 -11.63 -18.30 20.94
N THR A 93 -11.87 -17.60 22.05
CA THR A 93 -12.99 -16.66 22.21
C THR A 93 -12.83 -15.46 21.29
N TYR A 94 -11.65 -14.83 21.26
CA TYR A 94 -11.40 -13.68 20.38
C TYR A 94 -11.35 -14.08 18.90
N PHE A 95 -10.82 -15.26 18.59
CA PHE A 95 -10.86 -15.81 17.23
C PHE A 95 -12.30 -16.07 16.75
N ALA A 96 -13.17 -16.62 17.61
CA ALA A 96 -14.58 -16.79 17.29
C ALA A 96 -15.28 -15.44 17.07
N LYS A 97 -15.01 -14.44 17.91
CA LYS A 97 -15.52 -13.06 17.72
C LYS A 97 -15.03 -12.43 16.42
N TYR A 98 -13.76 -12.60 16.08
CA TYR A 98 -13.17 -12.12 14.83
C TYR A 98 -13.90 -12.70 13.60
N ARG A 99 -14.17 -14.02 13.61
CA ARG A 99 -14.97 -14.67 12.56
C ARG A 99 -16.40 -14.14 12.52
N ALA A 100 -17.03 -13.92 13.67
CA ALA A 100 -18.37 -13.32 13.75
C ALA A 100 -18.39 -11.88 13.21
N TYR A 101 -17.34 -11.08 13.42
CA TYR A 101 -17.27 -9.74 12.82
C TYR A 101 -17.07 -9.77 11.31
N PHE A 102 -16.34 -10.75 10.77
CA PHE A 102 -16.34 -10.96 9.32
C PHE A 102 -17.72 -11.32 8.81
N ASP A 103 -18.41 -12.25 9.46
CA ASP A 103 -19.77 -12.62 9.06
C ASP A 103 -20.72 -11.41 9.11
N GLN A 104 -20.63 -10.58 10.17
CA GLN A 104 -21.38 -9.33 10.28
C GLN A 104 -21.04 -8.35 9.15
N LEU A 105 -19.75 -8.18 8.83
CA LEU A 105 -19.31 -7.30 7.74
C LEU A 105 -19.87 -7.79 6.39
N ILE A 106 -19.73 -9.07 6.10
CA ILE A 106 -20.16 -9.63 4.81
C ILE A 106 -21.68 -9.57 4.68
N SER A 107 -22.43 -10.07 5.66
CA SER A 107 -23.90 -10.09 5.61
C SER A 107 -24.52 -8.68 5.67
N GLY A 108 -24.00 -7.83 6.56
CA GLY A 108 -24.58 -6.51 6.85
C GLY A 108 -24.11 -5.37 5.94
N TYR A 109 -23.05 -5.55 5.16
CA TYR A 109 -22.50 -4.50 4.30
C TYR A 109 -22.45 -4.89 2.82
N PHE A 110 -22.16 -6.16 2.51
CA PHE A 110 -21.93 -6.61 1.14
C PHE A 110 -23.11 -7.40 0.55
N GLU A 111 -23.62 -8.41 1.28
CA GLU A 111 -24.67 -9.31 0.78
C GLU A 111 -26.05 -8.66 0.73
N ASN A 112 -26.33 -7.70 1.62
CA ASN A 112 -27.60 -6.98 1.63
C ASN A 112 -27.70 -5.84 0.61
N GLY A 113 -26.66 -5.61 -0.21
CA GLY A 113 -26.64 -4.57 -1.24
C GLY A 113 -26.16 -3.20 -0.80
N TYR A 114 -25.98 -2.95 0.51
CA TYR A 114 -25.59 -1.63 1.04
C TYR A 114 -24.33 -1.06 0.35
N PHE A 115 -23.29 -1.88 0.18
CA PHE A 115 -22.05 -1.45 -0.47
C PHE A 115 -22.27 -0.98 -1.92
N LYS A 116 -23.11 -1.67 -2.69
CA LYS A 116 -23.39 -1.29 -4.08
C LYS A 116 -24.09 0.07 -4.14
N ASP A 117 -25.06 0.28 -3.26
CA ASP A 117 -25.80 1.54 -3.14
C ASP A 117 -24.88 2.68 -2.70
N PHE A 118 -24.01 2.41 -1.72
CA PHE A 118 -23.00 3.36 -1.25
C PHE A 118 -22.06 3.80 -2.37
N VAL A 119 -21.48 2.85 -3.12
CA VAL A 119 -20.57 3.17 -4.24
C VAL A 119 -21.29 3.95 -5.33
N THR A 120 -22.53 3.56 -5.67
CA THR A 120 -23.34 4.26 -6.66
C THR A 120 -23.61 5.70 -6.23
N LYS A 121 -24.07 5.91 -4.99
CA LYS A 121 -24.34 7.23 -4.43
C LYS A 121 -23.08 8.10 -4.38
N ALA A 122 -21.96 7.53 -3.95
CA ALA A 122 -20.67 8.25 -3.91
C ALA A 122 -20.23 8.66 -5.32
N CYS A 123 -20.31 7.76 -6.30
CA CYS A 123 -20.00 8.07 -7.69
C CYS A 123 -20.89 9.18 -8.24
N THR A 124 -22.21 9.08 -8.08
CA THR A 124 -23.16 10.12 -8.52
C THR A 124 -22.85 11.49 -7.90
N MET A 125 -22.44 11.51 -6.62
CA MET A 125 -22.09 12.74 -5.93
C MET A 125 -20.77 13.34 -6.43
N ILE A 126 -19.77 12.52 -6.74
CA ILE A 126 -18.39 12.95 -7.04
C ILE A 126 -18.16 13.19 -8.54
N ALA A 127 -18.79 12.39 -9.41
CA ALA A 127 -18.58 12.37 -10.86
C ALA A 127 -18.61 13.77 -11.52
N PRO A 128 -19.61 14.65 -11.26
CA PRO A 128 -19.66 15.97 -11.89
C PRO A 128 -18.51 16.90 -11.48
N TYR A 129 -17.88 16.66 -10.33
CA TYR A 129 -16.72 17.43 -9.90
C TYR A 129 -15.45 16.93 -10.60
N VAL A 130 -15.31 15.62 -10.79
CA VAL A 130 -14.18 15.04 -11.54
C VAL A 130 -14.21 15.49 -13.00
N GLU A 131 -15.37 15.50 -13.65
CA GLU A 131 -15.51 15.93 -15.04
C GLU A 131 -15.10 17.39 -15.27
N ARG A 132 -15.31 18.26 -14.27
CA ARG A 132 -15.02 19.70 -14.37
C ARG A 132 -13.65 20.09 -13.81
N ASP A 133 -12.95 19.17 -13.14
CA ASP A 133 -11.67 19.47 -12.50
C ASP A 133 -10.54 19.47 -13.53
N ALA A 134 -10.09 20.67 -13.90
CA ALA A 134 -8.97 20.87 -14.80
C ALA A 134 -7.62 20.37 -14.25
N THR A 135 -7.56 20.07 -12.94
CA THR A 135 -6.38 19.52 -12.25
C THR A 135 -6.50 18.03 -11.93
N ALA A 136 -7.55 17.36 -12.43
CA ALA A 136 -7.85 15.98 -12.08
C ALA A 136 -6.68 15.03 -12.35
N PHE A 137 -6.43 14.15 -11.38
CA PHE A 137 -5.39 13.13 -11.46
C PHE A 137 -5.67 12.05 -12.53
N CYS A 138 -6.90 11.90 -12.99
CA CYS A 138 -7.29 10.93 -14.03
C CYS A 138 -8.39 11.51 -14.91
N SER A 139 -8.57 10.95 -16.10
CA SER A 139 -9.72 11.34 -16.92
C SER A 139 -11.04 10.93 -16.25
N TYR A 140 -12.15 11.51 -16.71
CA TYR A 140 -13.47 11.15 -16.23
C TYR A 140 -13.81 9.67 -16.52
N GLU A 141 -13.43 9.17 -17.69
CA GLU A 141 -13.60 7.77 -18.08
C GLU A 141 -12.78 6.83 -17.20
N ASP A 142 -11.53 7.19 -16.91
CA ASP A 142 -10.68 6.46 -15.97
C ASP A 142 -11.29 6.42 -14.57
N PHE A 143 -11.88 7.52 -14.11
CA PHE A 143 -12.57 7.57 -12.82
C PHE A 143 -13.75 6.59 -12.78
N LEU A 144 -14.66 6.64 -13.77
CA LEU A 144 -15.81 5.73 -13.83
C LEU A 144 -15.38 4.27 -13.91
N PHE A 145 -14.37 3.98 -14.72
CA PHE A 145 -13.79 2.65 -14.82
C PHE A 145 -13.19 2.16 -13.49
N ARG A 146 -12.53 3.04 -12.73
CA ARG A 146 -11.97 2.71 -11.41
C ARG A 146 -13.06 2.52 -10.35
N VAL A 147 -14.16 3.26 -10.42
CA VAL A 147 -15.35 3.04 -9.58
C VAL A 147 -15.92 1.64 -9.82
N ASP A 148 -16.07 1.24 -11.08
CA ASP A 148 -16.50 -0.12 -11.41
C ASP A 148 -15.49 -1.18 -10.93
N THR A 149 -14.19 -0.91 -11.08
CA THR A 149 -13.13 -1.84 -10.70
C THR A 149 -13.09 -2.07 -9.18
N ILE A 150 -13.16 -1.02 -8.36
CA ILE A 150 -13.16 -1.17 -6.89
C ILE A 150 -14.46 -1.82 -6.40
N ARG A 151 -15.60 -1.52 -7.04
CA ARG A 151 -16.87 -2.21 -6.76
C ARG A 151 -16.74 -3.70 -7.01
N ASP A 152 -16.31 -4.09 -8.21
CA ASP A 152 -16.19 -5.49 -8.62
C ASP A 152 -15.17 -6.22 -7.72
N PHE A 153 -14.03 -5.59 -7.41
CA PHE A 153 -13.02 -6.14 -6.48
C PHE A 153 -13.61 -6.42 -5.10
N CYS A 154 -14.27 -5.45 -4.48
CA CYS A 154 -14.83 -5.59 -3.15
C CYS A 154 -15.93 -6.65 -3.08
N LEU A 155 -16.78 -6.75 -4.11
CA LEU A 155 -17.81 -7.80 -4.20
C LEU A 155 -17.19 -9.19 -4.33
N MET A 156 -16.17 -9.35 -5.18
CA MET A 156 -15.43 -10.62 -5.31
C MET A 156 -14.66 -10.95 -4.02
N ARG A 157 -14.09 -9.94 -3.35
CA ARG A 157 -13.44 -10.10 -2.05
C ARG A 157 -14.43 -10.59 -1.01
N ALA A 158 -15.64 -10.02 -0.95
CA ALA A 158 -16.70 -10.47 -0.06
C ALA A 158 -17.10 -11.93 -0.31
N GLN A 159 -17.21 -12.35 -1.58
CA GLN A 159 -17.43 -13.76 -1.94
C GLN A 159 -16.28 -14.66 -1.47
N GLY A 160 -15.03 -14.25 -1.67
CA GLY A 160 -13.86 -15.01 -1.22
C GLY A 160 -13.80 -15.15 0.30
N VAL A 161 -14.17 -14.10 1.04
CA VAL A 161 -14.30 -14.13 2.50
C VAL A 161 -15.42 -15.06 2.95
N ARG A 162 -16.58 -15.04 2.28
CA ARG A 162 -17.70 -15.95 2.57
C ARG A 162 -17.28 -17.41 2.40
N GLU A 163 -16.62 -17.76 1.29
CA GLU A 163 -16.05 -19.10 1.09
C GLU A 163 -15.04 -19.48 2.20
N HIS A 164 -14.25 -18.51 2.67
CA HIS A 164 -13.29 -18.73 3.75
C HIS A 164 -13.96 -19.02 5.08
N LEU A 165 -15.05 -18.32 5.39
CA LEU A 165 -15.82 -18.55 6.61
C LEU A 165 -16.53 -19.91 6.59
N GLU A 166 -17.02 -20.36 5.45
CA GLU A 166 -17.78 -21.62 5.33
C GLU A 166 -16.89 -22.87 5.31
N LYS A 167 -15.64 -22.74 4.84
CA LYS A 167 -14.70 -23.86 4.84
C LYS A 167 -14.35 -24.25 6.28
N LYS A 168 -14.66 -25.50 6.64
CA LYS A 168 -14.25 -26.15 7.90
C LYS A 168 -12.73 -26.44 7.99
N LEU A 169 -11.95 -26.05 6.99
CA LEU A 169 -10.53 -26.40 6.83
C LEU A 169 -9.57 -25.48 7.61
N TRP A 170 -10.06 -24.68 8.56
CA TRP A 170 -9.15 -23.88 9.39
C TRP A 170 -8.46 -24.77 10.43
N ASP A 171 -7.26 -25.21 10.08
CA ASP A 171 -6.25 -25.68 11.02
C ASP A 171 -5.25 -24.54 11.25
N ALA A 172 -5.03 -24.14 12.51
CA ALA A 172 -4.09 -23.07 12.87
C ALA A 172 -2.63 -23.38 12.42
N SER A 173 -2.32 -24.64 12.11
CA SER A 173 -1.04 -25.07 11.55
C SER A 173 -0.95 -24.92 10.03
N GLN A 174 -2.06 -24.69 9.32
CA GLN A 174 -2.11 -24.64 7.86
C GLN A 174 -2.51 -23.25 7.36
N ARG A 175 -1.58 -22.58 6.67
CA ARG A 175 -1.92 -21.40 5.88
C ARG A 175 -2.79 -21.85 4.71
N THR A 176 -4.03 -21.36 4.64
CA THR A 176 -4.85 -21.54 3.46
C THR A 176 -4.26 -20.72 2.31
N SER A 177 -3.98 -21.37 1.19
CA SER A 177 -3.52 -20.69 -0.01
C SER A 177 -4.69 -19.95 -0.67
N ALA A 178 -4.43 -18.78 -1.27
CA ALA A 178 -5.42 -18.11 -2.11
C ALA A 178 -5.90 -18.98 -3.29
N SER A 179 -5.11 -19.97 -3.71
CA SER A 179 -5.49 -20.96 -4.74
C SER A 179 -6.54 -21.97 -4.27
N SER A 180 -6.86 -22.00 -2.97
CA SER A 180 -7.88 -22.89 -2.40
C SER A 180 -9.31 -22.37 -2.59
N PHE A 181 -9.51 -21.21 -3.23
CA PHE A 181 -10.79 -20.51 -3.38
C PHE A 181 -11.23 -20.41 -4.83
N SER A 182 -12.54 -20.38 -5.07
CA SER A 182 -13.10 -20.49 -6.43
C SER A 182 -13.24 -19.14 -7.15
N VAL A 183 -13.21 -18.03 -6.40
CA VAL A 183 -13.46 -16.69 -6.96
C VAL A 183 -12.35 -16.30 -7.94
N SER A 184 -12.73 -16.00 -9.18
CA SER A 184 -11.81 -15.60 -10.25
C SER A 184 -11.97 -14.12 -10.59
N ALA A 185 -10.90 -13.34 -10.38
CA ALA A 185 -10.85 -11.91 -10.72
C ALA A 185 -9.98 -11.64 -11.95
N ARG A 186 -9.89 -12.60 -12.89
CA ARG A 186 -9.08 -12.47 -14.13
C ARG A 186 -9.44 -11.23 -14.96
N LYS A 187 -10.72 -10.82 -14.96
CA LYS A 187 -11.19 -9.60 -15.63
C LYS A 187 -10.45 -8.37 -15.08
N ILE A 188 -10.40 -8.23 -13.75
CA ILE A 188 -9.72 -7.14 -13.05
C ILE A 188 -8.21 -7.19 -13.30
N THR A 189 -7.59 -8.37 -13.24
CA THR A 189 -6.16 -8.54 -13.55
C THR A 189 -5.83 -8.07 -14.97
N ARG A 190 -6.67 -8.43 -15.95
CA ARG A 190 -6.47 -8.01 -17.35
C ARG A 190 -6.66 -6.50 -17.52
N GLN A 191 -7.67 -5.95 -16.86
CA GLN A 191 -8.03 -4.53 -16.90
C GLN A 191 -6.98 -3.61 -16.24
N SER A 192 -6.28 -4.10 -15.24
CA SER A 192 -5.22 -3.36 -14.52
C SER A 192 -3.83 -3.51 -15.14
N ARG A 193 -3.66 -4.36 -16.17
CA ARG A 193 -2.38 -4.52 -16.87
C ARG A 193 -2.00 -3.22 -17.59
N GLY A 194 -0.76 -2.76 -17.41
CA GLY A 194 -0.26 -1.49 -17.98
C GLY A 194 -0.64 -0.24 -17.19
N LEU A 195 -1.66 -0.30 -16.33
CA LEU A 195 -2.00 0.79 -15.41
C LEU A 195 -0.84 1.13 -14.47
N MET A 196 -0.04 0.11 -14.14
CA MET A 196 1.17 0.22 -13.33
C MET A 196 2.28 1.00 -13.98
N GLU A 197 2.56 0.72 -15.25
CA GLU A 197 3.56 1.47 -16.02
C GLU A 197 3.11 2.93 -16.17
N GLN A 198 1.81 3.17 -16.35
CA GLN A 198 1.24 4.52 -16.42
C GLN A 198 1.34 5.27 -15.10
N LEU A 199 0.98 4.64 -13.96
CA LEU A 199 1.10 5.24 -12.62
C LEU A 199 2.56 5.49 -12.26
N ALA A 200 3.43 4.48 -12.39
CA ALA A 200 4.85 4.62 -12.12
C ALA A 200 5.46 5.70 -13.01
N ALA A 201 5.17 5.74 -14.31
CA ALA A 201 5.63 6.81 -15.19
C ALA A 201 5.14 8.17 -14.69
N ARG A 202 3.87 8.31 -14.31
CA ARG A 202 3.33 9.60 -13.85
C ARG A 202 3.92 10.08 -12.51
N TYR A 203 4.26 9.15 -11.61
CA TYR A 203 4.93 9.41 -10.33
C TYR A 203 6.45 9.36 -10.39
N SER A 204 7.07 9.06 -11.54
CA SER A 204 8.54 9.04 -11.70
C SER A 204 9.04 9.94 -12.83
N ASN A 205 8.14 10.54 -13.61
CA ASN A 205 8.44 11.52 -14.65
C ASN A 205 8.72 12.90 -14.03
N PHE A 206 9.64 12.92 -13.08
CA PHE A 206 10.19 14.15 -12.54
C PHE A 206 11.29 14.65 -13.48
N GLN A 207 11.18 15.89 -13.92
CA GLN A 207 12.24 16.53 -14.71
C GLN A 207 13.45 16.88 -13.84
N GLU A 208 13.24 17.11 -12.54
CA GLU A 208 14.27 17.40 -11.55
C GLU A 208 14.00 16.64 -10.24
N LEU A 209 15.06 16.19 -9.55
CA LEU A 209 14.95 15.57 -8.24
C LEU A 209 15.00 16.65 -7.16
N GLU A 210 13.89 16.85 -6.45
CA GLU A 210 13.86 17.75 -5.30
C GLU A 210 14.67 17.19 -4.12
N ALA A 211 15.17 18.07 -3.24
CA ALA A 211 16.01 17.66 -2.10
C ALA A 211 15.37 16.58 -1.22
N ALA A 212 14.05 16.63 -1.02
CA ALA A 212 13.31 15.61 -0.28
C ALA A 212 13.35 14.25 -0.98
N MET A 213 13.24 14.21 -2.30
CA MET A 213 13.30 12.98 -3.09
C MET A 213 14.72 12.41 -3.15
N VAL A 214 15.73 13.28 -3.24
CA VAL A 214 17.13 12.88 -3.17
C VAL A 214 17.42 12.21 -1.82
N ASN A 215 16.88 12.75 -0.72
CA ASN A 215 17.04 12.16 0.62
C ASN A 215 16.43 10.76 0.71
N GLU A 216 15.26 10.52 0.10
CA GLU A 216 14.64 9.19 0.02
C GLU A 216 15.46 8.20 -0.81
N LEU A 217 16.24 8.67 -1.79
CA LEU A 217 17.09 7.82 -2.62
C LEU A 217 18.45 7.51 -2.00
N ILE A 218 18.87 8.26 -0.98
CA ILE A 218 20.18 8.12 -0.34
C ILE A 218 20.07 7.17 0.86
N LYS A 219 20.70 6.01 0.75
CA LYS A 219 20.84 5.04 1.83
C LYS A 219 21.73 5.57 2.96
N LYS A 220 22.85 6.21 2.61
CA LYS A 220 23.78 6.86 3.54
C LYS A 220 24.75 7.79 2.81
N MET A 221 25.27 8.80 3.52
CA MET A 221 26.41 9.60 3.09
C MET A 221 27.59 9.36 4.04
N VAL A 222 28.77 9.15 3.49
CA VAL A 222 30.03 9.02 4.25
C VAL A 222 30.90 10.21 3.91
N ILE A 223 31.20 11.02 4.93
CA ILE A 223 32.11 12.16 4.79
C ILE A 223 33.46 11.73 5.36
N HIS A 224 34.48 11.68 4.52
CA HIS A 224 35.82 11.29 4.92
C HIS A 224 36.55 12.45 5.59
N SER A 225 37.54 12.13 6.41
CA SER A 225 38.43 13.13 6.98
C SER A 225 39.08 13.98 5.88
N PRO A 226 39.23 15.29 6.07
CA PRO A 226 39.85 16.14 5.06
C PRO A 226 41.31 15.76 4.81
N GLU A 227 41.69 15.67 3.54
CA GLU A 227 43.05 15.35 3.10
C GLU A 227 43.68 16.54 2.38
N LYS A 228 45.00 16.64 2.44
CA LYS A 228 45.74 17.69 1.72
C LYS A 228 46.30 17.10 0.44
N ILE A 229 45.68 17.43 -0.69
CA ILE A 229 46.11 17.00 -2.02
C ILE A 229 46.54 18.26 -2.79
N GLY A 230 47.79 18.32 -3.23
CA GLY A 230 48.34 19.49 -3.93
C GLY A 230 48.29 20.79 -3.11
N GLY A 231 48.45 20.72 -1.79
CA GLY A 231 48.43 21.88 -0.89
C GLY A 231 47.03 22.41 -0.54
N LYS A 232 45.97 21.92 -1.21
CA LYS A 232 44.57 22.30 -0.93
C LYS A 232 43.88 21.21 -0.11
N LYS A 233 43.00 21.63 0.79
CA LYS A 233 42.19 20.75 1.64
C LYS A 233 41.04 20.20 0.79
N HIS A 234 40.97 18.88 0.67
CA HIS A 234 39.93 18.15 -0.04
C HIS A 234 39.14 17.32 0.97
N VAL A 235 37.84 17.18 0.76
CA VAL A 235 36.98 16.30 1.56
C VAL A 235 36.27 15.39 0.58
N THR A 236 36.46 14.08 0.75
CA THR A 236 35.74 13.08 -0.04
C THR A 236 34.39 12.82 0.59
N ILE A 237 33.33 12.84 -0.21
CA ILE A 237 31.98 12.50 0.21
C ILE A 237 31.51 11.35 -0.67
N GLU A 238 31.26 10.19 -0.07
CA GLU A 238 30.62 9.06 -0.74
C GLU A 238 29.12 9.10 -0.46
N VAL A 239 28.32 9.04 -1.52
CA VAL A 239 26.86 8.98 -1.42
C VAL A 239 26.40 7.60 -1.88
N CYS A 240 25.85 6.81 -0.97
CA CYS A 240 25.32 5.49 -1.26
C CYS A 240 23.81 5.58 -1.48
N PHE A 241 23.31 5.13 -2.63
CA PHE A 241 21.88 5.15 -2.95
C PHE A 241 21.19 3.82 -2.58
N ILE A 242 19.88 3.86 -2.31
CA ILE A 242 19.05 2.68 -1.97
C ILE A 242 18.85 1.78 -3.19
N TYR A 243 18.78 2.36 -4.40
CA TYR A 243 18.70 1.64 -5.68
C TYR A 243 19.33 2.46 -6.80
N VAL A 244 20.03 1.81 -7.74
CA VAL A 244 20.60 2.46 -8.94
C VAL A 244 20.11 1.76 -10.20
N GLY A 245 19.06 2.29 -10.81
CA GLY A 245 18.80 2.09 -12.25
C GLY A 245 19.82 2.88 -13.09
N LYS A 246 19.74 2.85 -14.44
CA LYS A 246 20.62 3.67 -15.28
C LYS A 246 20.34 5.17 -15.06
N ILE A 247 21.17 5.84 -14.28
CA ILE A 247 21.15 7.30 -14.12
C ILE A 247 22.07 7.91 -15.18
N ARG A 248 21.56 8.83 -16.00
CA ARG A 248 22.37 9.67 -16.90
C ARG A 248 22.54 11.04 -16.26
N ILE A 249 23.74 11.36 -15.81
CA ILE A 249 24.08 12.67 -15.25
C ILE A 249 24.70 13.53 -16.36
N PRO A 250 24.05 14.62 -16.79
CA PRO A 250 24.65 15.56 -17.72
C PRO A 250 25.77 16.33 -16.99
N LEU A 251 27.02 16.05 -17.31
CA LEU A 251 28.16 16.82 -16.81
C LEU A 251 28.24 18.15 -17.59
N ALA A 252 27.74 19.24 -16.99
CA ALA A 252 28.07 20.58 -17.47
C ALA A 252 29.54 20.86 -17.14
N LYS A 253 30.34 21.22 -18.16
CA LYS A 253 31.73 21.68 -17.94
C LYS A 253 31.69 22.94 -17.07
N PRO A 254 32.41 23.00 -15.93
CA PRO A 254 32.47 24.20 -15.12
C PRO A 254 33.11 25.34 -15.94
N LYS A 255 32.44 26.50 -15.98
CA LYS A 255 33.03 27.73 -16.54
C LYS A 255 34.10 28.22 -15.58
N LEU A 256 35.35 28.22 -16.04
CA LEU A 256 36.45 28.88 -15.35
C LEU A 256 36.21 30.40 -15.37
N LEU A 257 36.10 31.01 -14.20
CA LEU A 257 36.15 32.46 -14.05
C LEU A 257 37.57 32.91 -14.38
N THR A 258 37.74 33.56 -15.54
CA THR A 258 38.99 34.24 -15.88
C THR A 258 39.01 35.59 -15.16
N ASP A 259 39.73 35.66 -14.05
CA ASP A 259 40.12 36.93 -13.44
C ASP A 259 41.13 37.63 -14.37
N THR A 260 40.68 38.64 -15.09
CA THR A 260 41.57 39.68 -15.63
C THR A 260 41.31 40.97 -14.87
N LYS A 261 41.90 41.10 -13.67
CA LYS A 261 42.23 42.41 -13.13
C LYS A 261 43.51 42.87 -13.81
N THR A 262 43.39 43.88 -14.65
CA THR A 262 44.52 44.62 -15.22
C THR A 262 45.30 45.28 -14.08
N PRO A 263 46.61 45.04 -13.93
CA PRO A 263 47.42 45.82 -13.00
C PRO A 263 47.71 47.20 -13.61
N ALA A 264 47.59 48.24 -12.77
CA ALA A 264 48.18 49.55 -13.02
C ALA A 264 49.69 49.52 -12.71
#